data_AF-A0A961KDZ2-F1
#
_entry.id   AF-A0A961KDZ2-F1
#
_cell.length_a   1.000
_cell.length_b   1.000
_cell.length_c   1.000
_cell.angle_alpha   90.00
_cell.angle_beta   90.00
_cell.angle_gamma   90.00
#
_symmetry.space_group_name_H-M   'P 1'
#
loop_
_entity.id
_entity.type
_entity.pdbx_description
1 polymer ?
#
loop_
_entity_poly.entity_id
_entity_poly.type
_entity_poly.pdbx_seq_one_letter_code
_entity_poly.pdbx_strand_id
1 'polypeptide(L)' 'GGTDLVPNAHLAIGDRVFTTQYHPEITTAFMAELIEEMDGSVDPAVTDRARQGLPRDVNDAAMARWIANFFNRTKG' A
#
# COMPACT_ATOMS: atom_id res chain seq x y z
N GLY A 1 -4.84 -7.35 8.18
CA GLY A 1 -5.48 -6.44 7.22
C GLY A 1 -5.44 -7.10 5.85
N GLY A 2 -6.47 -6.88 5.03
CA GLY A 2 -6.57 -7.47 3.70
C GLY A 2 -7.87 -7.07 3.00
N THR A 3 -8.02 -7.55 1.77
CA THR A 3 -9.24 -7.46 0.94
C THR A 3 -9.64 -8.87 0.50
N ASP A 4 -10.82 -9.03 -0.13
CA ASP A 4 -11.26 -10.34 -0.63
C ASP A 4 -10.27 -10.95 -1.65
N LEU A 5 -9.59 -10.10 -2.43
CA LEU A 5 -8.57 -10.52 -3.41
C LEU A 5 -7.19 -10.73 -2.77
N VAL A 6 -6.91 -10.08 -1.64
CA VAL A 6 -5.65 -10.16 -0.90
C VAL A 6 -5.96 -10.33 0.59
N PRO A 7 -6.40 -11.52 1.03
CA PRO A 7 -6.90 -11.71 2.39
C PRO A 7 -5.81 -11.55 3.46
N ASN A 8 -4.55 -11.77 3.08
CA ASN A 8 -3.37 -11.66 3.95
C ASN A 8 -2.39 -10.62 3.39
N ALA A 9 -2.72 -9.34 3.51
CA ALA A 9 -1.87 -8.27 2.97
C ALA A 9 -0.65 -7.92 3.84
N HIS A 10 -0.61 -8.41 5.09
CA HIS A 10 0.49 -8.19 6.03
C HIS A 10 0.81 -9.48 6.77
N LEU A 11 2.10 -9.73 7.01
CA LEU A 11 2.58 -10.86 7.80
C LEU A 11 3.66 -10.38 8.78
N ALA A 12 3.59 -10.86 10.02
CA ALA A 12 4.66 -10.67 11.01
C ALA A 12 5.08 -12.03 11.58
N ILE A 13 6.39 -12.27 11.69
CA ILE A 13 6.94 -13.46 12.33
C ILE A 13 7.79 -12.98 13.52
N GLY A 14 7.22 -13.17 14.72
CA GLY A 14 7.78 -12.63 15.95
C GLY A 14 8.00 -11.13 15.86
N ASP A 15 9.18 -10.69 16.24
CA ASP A 15 9.69 -9.31 16.21
C ASP A 15 10.76 -9.09 15.14
N ARG A 16 11.04 -10.09 14.28
CA ARG A 16 12.15 -10.05 13.33
C ARG A 16 11.73 -9.86 11.87
N VAL A 17 10.52 -10.27 11.52
CA VAL A 17 10.00 -10.13 10.16
C VAL A 17 8.68 -9.41 10.17
N PHE A 18 8.56 -8.38 9.33
CA PHE A 18 7.31 -7.74 8.96
C PHE A 18 7.29 -7.53 7.45
N THR A 19 6.24 -8.00 6.77
CA THR A 19 6.03 -7.78 5.35
C THR A 19 4.66 -7.18 5.08
N THR A 20 4.57 -6.40 4.01
CA THR A 20 3.33 -5.81 3.52
C THR A 20 3.30 -5.94 2.00
N GLN A 21 2.14 -6.30 1.46
CA GLN A 21 1.89 -6.29 0.02
C GLN A 21 1.58 -4.87 -0.49
N TYR A 22 1.00 -4.02 0.35
CA TYR A 22 0.73 -2.64 -0.01
C TYR A 22 2.00 -1.79 0.03
N HIS A 23 1.94 -0.64 -0.64
CA HIS A 23 3.05 0.29 -0.84
C HIS A 23 2.94 1.53 0.08
N PRO A 24 3.28 1.44 1.38
CA PRO A 24 3.30 2.60 2.29
C PRO A 24 4.30 3.68 1.89
N GLU A 25 5.24 3.36 1.01
CA GLU A 25 6.25 4.29 0.48
C GLU A 25 5.72 5.20 -0.64
N ILE A 26 4.58 4.85 -1.25
CA ILE A 26 4.03 5.59 -2.37
C ILE A 26 3.14 6.74 -1.89
N THR A 27 3.42 7.95 -2.38
CA THR A 27 2.57 9.12 -2.19
C THR A 27 1.48 9.19 -3.27
N THR A 28 0.40 9.93 -3.00
CA THR A 28 -0.65 10.17 -4.01
C THR A 28 -0.11 10.83 -5.28
N ALA A 29 0.85 11.74 -5.15
CA ALA A 29 1.49 12.40 -6.30
C ALA A 29 2.28 11.40 -7.15
N PHE A 30 3.10 10.56 -6.51
CA PHE A 30 3.85 9.52 -7.22
C PHE A 30 2.91 8.48 -7.86
N MET A 31 1.82 8.11 -7.18
CA MET A 31 0.82 7.20 -7.76
C MET A 31 0.16 7.80 -9.01
N ALA A 32 -0.13 9.10 -9.01
CA ALA A 32 -0.67 9.77 -10.19
C ALA A 32 0.31 9.71 -11.38
N GLU A 33 1.59 10.01 -11.14
CA GLU A 33 2.64 9.89 -12.17
C GLU A 33 2.80 8.46 -12.68
N LEU A 34 2.76 7.47 -11.77
CA LEU A 34 2.84 6.05 -12.14
C LEU A 34 1.65 5.60 -13.00
N ILE A 35 0.45 6.09 -12.72
CA ILE A 35 -0.73 5.79 -13.54
C ILE A 35 -0.55 6.32 -14.96
N GLU A 36 0.00 7.52 -15.13
CA GLU A 36 0.27 8.09 -16.46
C GLU A 36 1.38 7.32 -17.19
N GLU A 37 2.45 6.93 -16.49
CA GLU A 37 3.52 6.09 -17.08
C GLU A 37 2.98 4.72 -17.55
N MET A 38 2.01 4.16 -16.83
CA MET A 38 1.39 2.88 -17.17
C MET A 38 0.35 2.97 -18.29
N ASP A 39 -0.04 4.17 -18.71
CA ASP A 39 -1.06 4.34 -19.73
C ASP A 39 -0.60 3.75 -21.08
N GLY A 40 -1.48 3.01 -21.75
CA GLY A 40 -1.13 2.25 -22.96
C GLY A 40 -0.32 0.96 -22.72
N SER A 41 0.20 0.73 -21.51
CA SER A 41 0.87 -0.53 -21.13
C SER A 41 -0.09 -1.52 -20.44
N VAL A 42 -1.23 -1.04 -19.96
CA VAL A 42 -2.31 -1.85 -19.37
C VAL A 42 -3.64 -1.55 -20.05
N ASP A 43 -4.67 -2.36 -19.76
CA ASP A 43 -6.04 -2.09 -20.21
C ASP A 43 -6.47 -0.67 -19.74
N PRO A 44 -6.94 0.20 -20.65
CA PRO A 44 -7.35 1.58 -20.31
C PRO A 44 -8.37 1.65 -19.17
N ALA A 45 -9.24 0.64 -19.04
CA ALA A 45 -10.20 0.59 -17.95
C ALA A 45 -9.52 0.45 -16.56
N VAL A 46 -8.28 -0.04 -16.50
CA VAL A 46 -7.49 -0.11 -15.26
C VAL A 46 -6.96 1.28 -14.88
N THR A 47 -6.32 2.00 -15.82
CA THR A 47 -5.79 3.35 -15.56
C THR A 47 -6.92 4.34 -15.27
N ASP A 48 -8.06 4.24 -15.97
CA ASP A 48 -9.24 5.06 -15.68
C ASP A 48 -9.81 4.83 -14.27
N ARG A 49 -9.96 3.58 -13.85
CA ARG A 49 -10.40 3.26 -12.48
C ARG A 49 -9.38 3.73 -11.45
N ALA A 50 -8.09 3.64 -11.74
CA ALA A 50 -7.03 4.10 -10.85
C ALA A 50 -7.09 5.63 -10.66
N ARG A 51 -7.22 6.41 -11.76
CA ARG A 51 -7.41 7.87 -11.71
C ARG A 51 -8.63 8.26 -10.86
N GLN A 52 -9.76 7.58 -11.05
CA GLN A 52 -10.97 7.80 -10.24
C GLN A 52 -10.81 7.41 -8.75
N GLY A 53 -9.86 6.53 -8.45
CA GLY A 53 -9.57 6.06 -7.10
C GLY A 53 -8.64 6.98 -6.30
N LEU A 54 -7.84 7.83 -6.95
CA LEU A 54 -6.84 8.69 -6.31
C LEU A 54 -7.37 9.57 -5.16
N PRO A 55 -8.59 10.16 -5.23
CA PRO A 55 -9.08 11.02 -4.16
C PRO A 55 -9.59 10.26 -2.92
N ARG A 56 -9.62 8.92 -2.95
CA ARG A 56 -10.17 8.13 -1.84
C ARG A 56 -9.21 8.11 -0.66
N ASP A 57 -9.78 8.20 0.54
CA ASP A 57 -9.03 7.98 1.76
C ASP A 57 -8.44 6.56 1.80
N VAL A 58 -7.19 6.47 2.25
CA VAL A 58 -6.46 5.22 2.44
C VAL A 58 -6.10 5.05 3.92
N ASN A 59 -5.80 3.81 4.32
CA ASN A 59 -5.43 3.49 5.71
C ASN A 59 -3.94 3.76 6.01
N ASP A 60 -3.39 4.88 5.52
CA ASP A 60 -1.97 5.23 5.62
C ASP A 60 -1.49 5.36 7.07
N ALA A 61 -2.23 6.07 7.92
CA ALA A 61 -1.91 6.30 9.32
C ALA A 61 -1.93 4.98 10.12
N ALA A 62 -2.85 4.07 9.79
CA ALA A 62 -2.89 2.75 10.42
C ALA A 62 -1.65 1.93 10.05
N MET A 63 -1.24 1.97 8.78
CA MET A 63 -0.06 1.25 8.30
C MET A 63 1.24 1.81 8.89
N ALA A 64 1.39 3.14 8.91
CA ALA A 64 2.52 3.80 9.55
C ALA A 64 2.66 3.43 11.03
N ARG A 65 1.53 3.38 11.76
CA ARG A 65 1.51 2.96 13.16
C ARG A 65 1.94 1.50 13.33
N TRP A 66 1.50 0.58 12.46
CA TRP A 66 1.93 -0.82 12.54
C TRP A 66 3.42 -0.99 12.31
N ILE A 67 3.97 -0.29 11.32
CA ILE A 67 5.41 -0.30 11.00
C ILE A 67 6.22 0.26 12.17
N ALA A 68 5.82 1.42 12.70
CA ALA A 68 6.47 2.03 13.87
C ALA A 68 6.42 1.10 15.10
N ASN A 69 5.27 0.49 15.36
CA ASN A 69 5.11 -0.47 16.47
C ASN A 69 5.95 -1.72 16.28
N PHE A 70 6.14 -2.20 15.04
CA PHE A 70 7.04 -3.32 14.76
C PHE A 70 8.49 -2.97 15.12
N PHE A 71 9.02 -1.84 14.63
CA PHE A 71 10.38 -1.41 14.96
C PHE A 71 10.58 -1.05 16.44
N ASN A 72 9.54 -0.57 17.12
CA ASN A 72 9.66 -0.25 18.55
C ASN A 72 9.65 -1.49 19.43
N ARG A 73 9.11 -2.63 18.97
CA ARG A 73 9.15 -3.90 19.71
C ARG A 73 10.56 -4.47 19.84
N THR A 74 11.47 -4.14 18.92
CA THR A 74 12.86 -4.60 18.93
C THR A 74 13.81 -3.69 19.72
N LYS A 75 13.30 -2.65 20.39
CA LYS A 75 14.10 -1.70 21.18
C LYS A 75 14.28 -2.10 22.66
N GLY A 76 13.92 -3.32 23.03
CA GLY A 76 14.18 -3.92 24.35
C GLY A 76 15.21 -5.03 24.26
#